data_AF-A0A8H6Z4P5-F1
#
_entry.id   AF-A0A8H6Z4P5-F1
#
_cell.length_a   1.000
_cell.length_b   1.000
_cell.length_c   1.000
_cell.angle_alpha   90.00
_cell.angle_beta   90.00
_cell.angle_gamma   90.00
#
_symmetry.space_group_name_H-M   'P 1'
#
loop_
_entity.id
_entity.type
_entity.pdbx_description
1 polymer ?
#
loop_
_entity_poly.entity_id
_entity_poly.type
_entity_poly.pdbx_seq_one_letter_code
_entity_poly.pdbx_strand_id
1 'polypeptide(L)'
;MDPPPPPQLVPGPIPIEVDSTWPKRTAKACSSCRRDKTRCDGARPCGGCTKKKLQCTDGCDPCRRARARCEKTGNGTSCKRCDLKELVCTEESPPAQIAPSPSAAGPASPDRVKSACQNCKTDNKKCDNQRPCSRCVARYETCVPLPRVSKQTRTRCEGCKQRNVRCEDARPCQNCVAAGTECVNLVARKTSSTGTRVRAACVNCRRNKVRCDGERPCSGCSRRGLECQEQVCKRCAEGGVEECTHRARLNDTSPGDEPIASTSTAVPQPSTSAMPAQHDQFSEPSMFAPLSVPFFPPAHSLPSSNTLPVAASSADPARA
;
A
#
# COMPACT_ATOMS: atom_id res chain seq x y z
N MET A 1 23.21 -58.43 50.59
CA MET A 1 23.07 -56.97 50.57
C MET A 1 23.62 -56.53 49.24
N ASP A 2 22.79 -56.60 48.20
CA ASP A 2 23.20 -56.29 46.84
C ASP A 2 23.33 -54.77 46.64
N PRO A 3 24.38 -54.30 45.96
CA PRO A 3 24.57 -52.88 45.72
C PRO A 3 23.50 -52.33 44.76
N PRO A 4 23.03 -51.09 44.96
CA PRO A 4 22.01 -50.50 44.12
C PRO A 4 22.52 -50.28 42.68
N PRO A 5 21.64 -50.41 41.67
CA PRO A 5 22.01 -50.25 40.27
C PRO A 5 22.41 -48.81 39.95
N PRO A 6 23.35 -48.60 39.00
CA PRO A 6 23.81 -47.27 38.63
C PRO A 6 22.70 -46.45 37.94
N PRO A 7 22.69 -45.12 38.14
CA PRO A 7 21.67 -44.24 37.58
C PRO A 7 21.74 -44.22 36.05
N GLN A 8 20.61 -44.48 35.41
CA GLN A 8 20.45 -44.42 33.96
C GLN A 8 20.53 -42.96 33.49
N LEU A 9 21.51 -42.65 32.65
CA LEU A 9 21.66 -41.35 32.00
C LEU A 9 20.52 -41.14 31.00
N VAL A 10 19.59 -40.26 31.35
CA VAL A 10 18.46 -39.88 30.49
C VAL A 10 19.00 -39.02 29.33
N PRO A 11 18.80 -39.39 28.05
CA PRO A 11 19.24 -38.56 26.93
C PRO A 11 18.53 -37.21 26.96
N GLY A 12 19.33 -36.14 27.06
CA GLY A 12 18.82 -34.77 27.13
C GLY A 12 18.05 -34.36 25.86
N PRO A 13 17.11 -33.42 25.97
CA PRO A 13 16.32 -32.94 24.85
C PRO A 13 17.22 -32.35 23.77
N ILE A 14 17.17 -32.93 22.58
CA ILE A 14 17.89 -32.44 21.40
C ILE A 14 17.42 -31.01 21.11
N PRO A 15 18.31 -30.00 21.11
CA PRO A 15 17.92 -28.64 20.79
C PRO A 15 17.41 -28.58 19.34
N ILE A 16 16.10 -28.40 19.20
CA ILE A 16 15.48 -28.12 17.91
C ILE A 16 15.87 -26.69 17.55
N GLU A 17 16.92 -26.53 16.74
CA GLU A 17 17.26 -25.25 16.13
C GLU A 17 16.16 -24.86 15.13
N VAL A 18 15.10 -24.25 15.66
CA VAL A 18 14.12 -23.51 14.87
C VAL A 18 14.75 -22.20 14.43
N ASP A 19 15.62 -22.33 13.43
CA ASP A 19 16.19 -21.21 12.69
C ASP A 19 15.03 -20.41 12.06
N SER A 20 14.57 -19.41 12.82
CA SER A 20 13.39 -18.59 12.51
C SER A 20 13.72 -17.53 11.46
N THR A 21 14.74 -17.78 10.65
CA THR A 21 15.05 -17.02 9.46
C THR A 21 13.96 -17.28 8.43
N TRP A 22 12.98 -16.37 8.39
CA TRP A 22 11.92 -16.37 7.39
C TRP A 22 12.53 -16.66 6.01
N PRO A 23 12.16 -17.77 5.33
CA PRO A 23 12.86 -18.23 4.15
C PRO A 23 12.98 -17.12 3.13
N LYS A 24 14.20 -16.73 2.74
CA LYS A 24 14.41 -15.65 1.78
C LYS A 24 13.52 -15.88 0.55
N ARG A 25 12.81 -14.83 0.11
CA ARG A 25 11.86 -14.93 -0.99
C ARG A 25 12.65 -15.35 -2.24
N THR A 26 12.35 -16.53 -2.80
CA THR A 26 13.05 -17.00 -4.01
C THR A 26 12.85 -15.99 -5.15
N ALA A 27 13.92 -15.71 -5.91
CA ALA A 27 13.87 -14.82 -7.05
C ALA A 27 12.94 -15.34 -8.17
N LYS A 28 12.75 -16.67 -8.25
CA LYS A 28 12.03 -17.35 -9.32
C LYS A 28 10.90 -18.23 -8.77
N ALA A 29 9.72 -17.63 -8.66
CA ALA A 29 8.49 -18.37 -8.37
C ALA A 29 8.02 -19.17 -9.59
N CYS A 30 7.58 -20.41 -9.38
CA CYS A 30 7.04 -21.28 -10.41
C CYS A 30 5.73 -20.73 -11.02
N SER A 31 5.32 -21.30 -12.15
CA SER A 31 4.14 -20.89 -12.93
C SER A 31 2.83 -20.95 -12.12
N SER A 32 2.65 -22.02 -11.33
CA SER A 32 1.47 -22.23 -10.49
C SER A 32 1.39 -21.21 -9.34
N CYS A 33 2.48 -21.00 -8.59
CA CYS A 33 2.51 -20.01 -7.51
C CYS A 33 2.31 -18.57 -8.03
N ARG A 34 2.85 -18.24 -9.20
CA ARG A 34 2.64 -16.94 -9.84
C ARG A 34 1.18 -16.71 -10.22
N ARG A 35 0.51 -17.73 -10.77
CA ARG A 35 -0.91 -17.66 -11.14
C ARG A 35 -1.78 -17.43 -9.90
N ASP A 36 -1.54 -18.22 -8.86
CA ASP A 36 -2.31 -18.17 -7.61
C ASP A 36 -1.93 -16.98 -6.73
N LYS A 37 -0.94 -16.17 -7.16
CA LYS A 37 -0.34 -15.08 -6.36
C LYS A 37 0.09 -15.55 -4.97
N THR A 38 0.55 -16.80 -4.87
CA THR A 38 1.03 -17.42 -3.63
C THR A 38 2.56 -17.40 -3.58
N ARG A 39 3.12 -17.54 -2.37
CA ARG A 39 4.58 -17.57 -2.18
C ARG A 39 5.14 -18.89 -2.69
N CYS A 40 6.19 -18.82 -3.51
CA CYS A 40 7.00 -19.97 -3.90
C CYS A 40 8.22 -20.04 -2.97
N ASP A 41 8.50 -21.22 -2.45
CA ASP A 41 9.65 -21.57 -1.61
C ASP A 41 10.92 -21.85 -2.43
N GLY A 42 10.78 -22.09 -3.73
CA GLY A 42 11.93 -22.23 -4.64
C GLY A 42 12.41 -23.68 -4.82
N ALA A 43 11.98 -24.61 -3.96
CA ALA A 43 12.16 -26.03 -4.20
C ALA A 43 11.44 -26.47 -5.50
N ARG A 44 11.88 -27.59 -6.08
CA ARG A 44 11.29 -28.18 -7.30
C ARG A 44 11.06 -29.68 -7.03
N PRO A 45 9.80 -30.12 -6.82
CA PRO A 45 8.58 -29.30 -6.74
C PRO A 45 8.57 -28.39 -5.50
N CYS A 46 7.96 -27.22 -5.64
CA CYS A 46 7.84 -26.27 -4.52
C CYS A 46 6.76 -26.77 -3.54
N GLY A 47 6.90 -26.51 -2.24
CA GLY A 47 5.98 -27.01 -1.22
C GLY A 47 4.52 -26.60 -1.44
N GLY A 48 4.27 -25.45 -2.07
CA GLY A 48 2.94 -25.04 -2.50
C GLY A 48 2.36 -25.94 -3.60
N CYS A 49 3.17 -26.32 -4.58
CA CYS A 49 2.79 -27.26 -5.64
C CYS A 49 2.60 -28.68 -5.10
N THR A 50 3.49 -29.15 -4.22
CA THR A 50 3.42 -30.48 -3.61
C THR A 50 2.12 -30.64 -2.81
N LYS A 51 1.77 -29.66 -1.97
CA LYS A 51 0.52 -29.67 -1.21
C LYS A 51 -0.74 -29.70 -2.07
N LYS A 52 -0.70 -29.03 -3.23
CA LYS A 52 -1.81 -28.98 -4.18
C LYS A 52 -1.80 -30.12 -5.21
N LYS A 53 -0.79 -31.00 -5.17
CA LYS A 53 -0.54 -32.03 -6.20
C LYS A 53 -0.52 -31.44 -7.62
N LEU A 54 0.04 -30.23 -7.77
CA LEU A 54 0.17 -29.54 -9.06
C LEU A 54 1.59 -29.69 -9.61
N GLN A 55 1.71 -29.76 -10.94
CA GLN A 55 3.00 -29.78 -11.61
C GLN A 55 3.74 -28.45 -11.38
N CYS A 56 4.96 -28.52 -10.85
CA CYS A 56 5.78 -27.35 -10.55
C CYS A 56 6.70 -27.03 -11.74
N THR A 57 6.24 -26.16 -12.64
CA THR A 57 7.02 -25.74 -13.82
C THR A 57 7.47 -24.29 -13.69
N ASP A 58 8.68 -23.97 -14.11
CA ASP A 58 9.20 -22.60 -14.06
C ASP A 58 8.59 -21.67 -15.11
N GLY A 59 8.22 -22.25 -16.26
CA GLY A 59 7.78 -21.52 -17.44
C GLY A 59 8.92 -20.73 -18.09
N CYS A 60 8.84 -20.53 -19.40
CA CYS A 60 9.81 -19.72 -20.13
C CYS A 60 9.71 -18.23 -19.73
N ASP A 61 10.78 -17.47 -19.95
CA ASP A 61 10.83 -16.05 -19.57
C ASP A 61 9.77 -15.16 -20.22
N PRO A 62 9.45 -15.30 -21.52
CA PRO A 62 8.37 -14.54 -22.13
C PRO A 62 7.03 -14.77 -21.43
N CYS A 63 6.70 -16.03 -21.11
CA CYS A 63 5.49 -16.37 -20.39
C CYS A 63 5.50 -15.84 -18.95
N ARG A 64 6.65 -15.92 -18.26
CA ARG A 64 6.85 -15.37 -16.91
C ARG A 64 6.61 -13.87 -16.87
N ARG A 65 7.17 -13.09 -17.82
CA ARG A 65 7.02 -11.62 -17.88
C ARG A 65 5.58 -11.22 -18.15
N ALA A 66 4.93 -11.90 -19.08
CA ALA A 66 3.56 -11.60 -19.47
C ALA A 66 2.49 -12.33 -18.63
N ARG A 67 2.87 -12.95 -17.51
CA ARG A 67 2.00 -13.60 -16.52
C ARG A 67 0.95 -14.57 -17.10
N ALA A 68 1.28 -15.28 -18.18
CA ALA A 68 0.37 -16.29 -18.75
C ALA A 68 0.91 -17.72 -18.59
N ARG A 69 0.04 -18.68 -18.89
CA ARG A 69 0.35 -20.10 -18.81
C ARG A 69 1.38 -20.49 -19.87
N CYS A 70 2.49 -21.06 -19.41
CA CYS A 70 3.47 -21.71 -20.28
C CYS A 70 3.05 -23.18 -20.42
N GLU A 71 2.51 -23.54 -21.58
CA GLU A 71 2.23 -24.93 -21.94
C GLU A 71 3.35 -25.40 -22.87
N LYS A 72 4.25 -26.24 -22.37
CA LYS A 72 5.29 -26.83 -23.22
C LYS A 72 4.61 -27.64 -24.34
N THR A 73 5.02 -27.45 -25.58
CA THR A 73 4.65 -28.36 -26.66
C THR A 73 5.41 -29.68 -26.46
N GLY A 74 4.86 -30.80 -26.91
CA GLY A 74 5.47 -32.13 -26.72
C GLY A 74 6.90 -32.26 -27.25
N ASN A 75 7.29 -31.35 -28.15
CA ASN A 75 8.62 -31.32 -28.76
C ASN A 75 9.67 -30.63 -27.88
N GLY A 76 9.29 -30.08 -26.71
CA GLY A 76 10.21 -29.58 -25.69
C GLY A 76 10.94 -28.27 -26.02
N THR A 77 10.94 -27.83 -27.28
CA THR A 77 11.71 -26.65 -27.75
C THR A 77 11.01 -25.32 -27.48
N SER A 78 9.68 -25.30 -27.41
CA SER A 78 8.91 -24.08 -27.25
C SER A 78 7.60 -24.30 -26.48
N CYS A 79 6.94 -23.21 -26.09
CA CYS A 79 5.62 -23.28 -25.50
C CYS A 79 4.60 -22.73 -26.48
N LYS A 80 3.36 -23.25 -26.45
CA LYS A 80 2.29 -22.88 -27.41
C LYS A 80 2.13 -21.37 -27.58
N ARG A 81 2.29 -20.61 -26.49
CA ARG A 81 2.16 -19.14 -26.51
C ARG A 81 3.35 -18.46 -27.18
N CYS A 82 4.55 -18.96 -26.95
CA CYS A 82 5.74 -18.44 -27.61
C CYS A 82 5.65 -18.72 -29.11
N ASP A 83 5.18 -19.90 -29.51
CA ASP A 83 4.95 -20.24 -30.91
C ASP A 83 3.92 -19.30 -31.55
N LEU A 84 2.75 -19.13 -30.93
CA LEU A 84 1.68 -18.25 -31.41
C LEU A 84 2.07 -16.77 -31.51
N LYS A 85 3.12 -16.36 -30.79
CA LYS A 85 3.61 -14.98 -30.79
C LYS A 85 4.96 -14.81 -31.47
N GLU A 86 5.49 -15.90 -32.04
CA GLU A 86 6.83 -15.94 -32.66
C GLU A 86 7.92 -15.41 -31.70
N LEU A 87 7.77 -15.68 -30.40
CA LEU A 87 8.74 -15.30 -29.37
C LEU A 87 9.72 -16.45 -29.14
N VAL A 88 11.02 -16.12 -29.10
CA VAL A 88 12.05 -17.10 -28.71
C VAL A 88 11.78 -17.61 -27.30
N CYS A 89 11.49 -18.92 -27.21
CA CYS A 89 11.19 -19.58 -25.95
C CYS A 89 12.48 -19.98 -25.24
N THR A 90 13.17 -19.02 -24.63
CA THR A 90 14.32 -19.32 -23.77
C THR A 90 13.82 -19.90 -22.45
N GLU A 91 13.95 -21.23 -22.29
CA GLU A 91 14.13 -21.80 -20.96
C GLU A 91 15.53 -21.42 -20.52
N GLU A 92 15.62 -20.43 -19.63
CA GLU A 92 16.83 -20.09 -18.91
C GLU A 92 17.23 -21.34 -18.12
N SER A 93 18.04 -22.18 -18.76
CA SER A 93 18.70 -23.33 -18.15
C SER A 93 19.39 -22.80 -16.89
N PRO A 94 19.22 -23.46 -15.72
CA PRO A 94 19.89 -22.99 -14.52
C PRO A 94 21.36 -22.79 -14.88
N PRO A 95 21.95 -21.59 -14.66
CA PRO A 95 23.36 -21.39 -14.95
C PRO A 95 24.09 -22.52 -14.24
N ALA A 96 24.87 -23.30 -15.00
CA ALA A 96 25.72 -24.35 -14.46
C ALA A 96 26.38 -23.77 -13.21
N GLN A 97 26.33 -24.50 -12.09
CA GLN A 97 26.75 -24.02 -10.78
C GLN A 97 28.21 -23.56 -10.82
N ILE A 98 28.44 -22.29 -11.16
CA ILE A 98 29.72 -21.63 -10.95
C ILE A 98 29.78 -21.45 -9.44
N ALA A 99 30.79 -22.07 -8.83
CA ALA A 99 31.02 -22.05 -7.39
C ALA A 99 30.87 -20.62 -6.82
N PRO A 100 30.31 -20.47 -5.61
CA PRO A 100 30.09 -19.16 -5.01
C PRO A 100 31.44 -18.48 -4.74
N SER A 101 31.85 -17.57 -5.61
CA SER A 101 32.94 -16.63 -5.31
C SER A 101 32.55 -15.79 -4.07
N PRO A 102 33.42 -15.71 -3.06
CA PRO A 102 33.15 -14.93 -1.86
C PRO A 102 33.49 -13.47 -2.15
N SER A 103 32.58 -12.72 -2.78
CA SER A 103 32.63 -11.25 -2.80
C SER A 103 31.36 -10.64 -3.37
N ALA A 104 30.63 -9.96 -2.51
CA ALA A 104 30.13 -8.59 -2.66
C ALA A 104 28.81 -8.48 -1.89
N ALA A 105 28.85 -7.75 -0.78
CA ALA A 105 27.66 -7.13 -0.22
C ALA A 105 26.90 -6.45 -1.37
N GLY A 106 25.71 -6.96 -1.69
CA GLY A 106 24.95 -6.49 -2.83
C GLY A 106 24.79 -4.97 -2.75
N PRO A 107 25.02 -4.22 -3.84
CA PRO A 107 24.80 -2.78 -3.84
C PRO A 107 23.36 -2.55 -3.40
N ALA A 108 23.20 -1.72 -2.37
CA ALA A 108 21.91 -1.25 -1.89
C ALA A 108 21.02 -0.98 -3.10
N SER A 109 19.82 -1.58 -3.11
CA SER A 109 18.87 -1.53 -4.22
C SER A 109 18.90 -0.15 -4.88
N PRO A 110 19.25 -0.03 -6.18
CA PRO A 110 19.45 1.26 -6.81
C PRO A 110 18.23 2.12 -6.53
N ASP A 111 18.50 3.20 -5.81
CA ASP A 111 17.52 4.08 -5.19
C ASP A 111 16.38 4.31 -6.18
N ARG A 112 15.21 3.79 -5.81
CA ARG A 112 14.05 3.60 -6.67
C ARG A 112 13.66 4.94 -7.28
N VAL A 113 14.04 5.13 -8.55
CA VAL A 113 13.75 6.22 -9.49
C VAL A 113 13.05 7.43 -8.83
N LYS A 114 13.85 8.43 -8.46
CA LYS A 114 13.35 9.74 -8.05
C LYS A 114 12.46 10.26 -9.19
N SER A 115 11.25 10.71 -8.86
CA SER A 115 10.22 11.16 -9.82
C SER A 115 10.78 12.09 -10.89
N ALA A 116 10.36 11.91 -12.15
CA ALA A 116 10.79 12.73 -13.29
C ALA A 116 10.72 14.24 -12.97
N CYS A 117 11.69 15.02 -13.48
CA CYS A 117 11.65 16.48 -13.37
C CYS A 117 10.45 17.07 -14.12
N GLN A 118 10.12 18.33 -13.84
CA GLN A 118 8.98 19.01 -14.44
C GLN A 118 9.00 18.98 -15.97
N ASN A 119 10.13 19.34 -16.59
CA ASN A 119 10.23 19.42 -18.06
C ASN A 119 10.12 18.05 -18.72
N CYS A 120 10.81 17.02 -18.18
CA CYS A 120 10.68 15.66 -18.71
C CYS A 120 9.25 15.11 -18.56
N LYS A 121 8.54 15.51 -17.49
CA LYS A 121 7.14 15.11 -17.29
C LYS A 121 6.21 15.80 -18.30
N THR A 122 6.38 17.09 -18.54
CA THR A 122 5.61 17.84 -19.55
C THR A 122 5.83 17.27 -20.95
N ASP A 123 7.07 16.88 -21.27
CA ASP A 123 7.42 16.29 -22.57
C ASP A 123 7.01 14.79 -22.71
N ASN A 124 6.50 14.16 -21.66
CA ASN A 124 6.30 12.71 -21.57
C ASN A 124 7.55 11.90 -21.94
N LYS A 125 8.74 12.39 -21.54
CA LYS A 125 10.02 11.71 -21.79
C LYS A 125 10.59 11.11 -20.51
N LYS A 126 11.42 10.08 -20.69
CA LYS A 126 12.11 9.43 -19.59
C LYS A 126 13.10 10.43 -18.98
N CYS A 127 13.01 10.61 -17.66
CA CYS A 127 13.94 11.43 -16.91
C CYS A 127 14.99 10.52 -16.26
N ASP A 128 16.25 10.91 -16.38
CA ASP A 128 17.34 10.19 -15.72
C ASP A 128 17.37 10.48 -14.21
N ASN A 129 18.04 9.62 -13.45
CA ASN A 129 18.12 9.74 -11.99
C ASN A 129 19.12 10.81 -11.52
N GLN A 130 19.91 11.40 -12.43
CA GLN A 130 20.79 12.53 -12.11
C GLN A 130 19.98 13.83 -12.04
N ARG A 131 20.40 14.74 -11.16
CA ARG A 131 19.80 16.08 -10.99
C ARG A 131 20.95 17.10 -11.04
N PRO A 132 21.00 18.00 -12.04
CA PRO A 132 20.09 18.09 -13.19
C PRO A 132 20.14 16.85 -14.09
N CYS A 133 19.02 16.50 -14.74
CA CYS A 133 19.00 15.34 -15.64
C CYS A 133 19.65 15.68 -16.99
N SER A 134 20.28 14.70 -17.63
CA SER A 134 21.05 14.86 -18.88
C SER A 134 20.29 15.67 -19.95
N ARG A 135 18.99 15.39 -20.10
CA ARG A 135 18.10 16.06 -21.05
C ARG A 135 17.90 17.55 -20.76
N CYS A 136 17.73 17.92 -19.49
CA CYS A 136 17.62 19.32 -19.10
C CYS A 136 18.95 20.06 -19.33
N VAL A 137 20.09 19.40 -19.03
CA VAL A 137 21.43 19.95 -19.30
C VAL A 137 21.63 20.19 -20.79
N ALA A 138 21.30 19.22 -21.64
CA ALA A 138 21.43 19.34 -23.09
C ALA A 138 20.56 20.44 -23.72
N ARG A 139 19.46 20.81 -23.06
CA ARG A 139 18.57 21.90 -23.47
C ARG A 139 18.89 23.24 -22.80
N TYR A 140 19.87 23.28 -21.91
CA TYR A 140 20.15 24.44 -21.06
C TYR A 140 18.91 24.92 -20.28
N GLU A 141 18.05 23.98 -19.88
CA GLU A 141 16.84 24.25 -19.10
C GLU A 141 17.05 23.86 -17.62
N THR A 142 16.43 24.62 -16.72
CA THR A 142 16.48 24.33 -15.27
C THR A 142 15.77 23.03 -14.95
N CYS A 143 16.49 22.07 -14.37
CA CYS A 143 15.93 20.79 -13.98
C CYS A 143 15.19 20.88 -12.63
N VAL A 144 13.93 21.31 -12.65
CA VAL A 144 13.12 21.44 -11.44
C VAL A 144 12.62 20.06 -10.97
N PRO A 145 13.04 19.59 -9.77
CA PRO A 145 12.49 18.37 -9.19
C PRO A 145 11.02 18.61 -8.83
N LEU A 146 10.12 17.78 -9.35
CA LEU A 146 8.74 17.81 -8.87
C LEU A 146 8.71 17.29 -7.44
N PRO A 147 8.09 18.03 -6.49
CA PRO A 147 7.84 17.47 -5.17
C PRO A 147 7.09 16.16 -5.34
N ARG A 148 7.39 15.17 -4.50
CA ARG A 148 6.63 13.92 -4.49
C ARG A 148 5.22 14.25 -4.03
N VAL A 149 4.36 14.65 -4.96
CA VAL A 149 2.92 14.63 -4.74
C VAL A 149 2.60 13.16 -4.64
N SER A 150 2.53 12.65 -3.40
CA SER A 150 1.93 11.36 -3.15
C SER A 150 0.61 11.40 -3.90
N LYS A 151 0.41 10.50 -4.87
CA LYS A 151 -0.90 10.26 -5.46
C LYS A 151 -1.77 9.75 -4.31
N GLN A 152 -2.26 10.65 -3.47
CA GLN A 152 -3.32 10.36 -2.55
C GLN A 152 -4.47 10.03 -3.49
N THR A 153 -4.78 8.75 -3.60
CA THR A 153 -6.01 8.30 -4.24
C THR A 153 -7.13 8.91 -3.41
N ARG A 154 -7.58 10.10 -3.80
CA ARG A 154 -8.53 10.87 -3.03
C ARG A 154 -9.81 10.07 -2.94
N THR A 155 -10.15 9.69 -1.72
CA THR A 155 -11.39 8.98 -1.43
C THR A 155 -12.56 9.86 -1.85
N ARG A 156 -13.54 9.28 -2.55
CA ARG A 156 -14.78 9.97 -2.90
C ARG A 156 -15.54 10.31 -1.59
N CYS A 157 -16.23 11.45 -1.54
CA CYS A 157 -17.16 11.71 -0.44
C CYS A 157 -18.31 10.71 -0.48
N GLU A 158 -19.08 10.59 0.60
CA GLU A 158 -20.18 9.61 0.66
C GLU A 158 -21.22 9.85 -0.42
N GLY A 159 -21.64 11.10 -0.64
CA GLY A 159 -22.62 11.44 -1.66
C GLY A 159 -22.15 11.11 -3.08
N CYS A 160 -20.86 11.35 -3.40
CA CYS A 160 -20.31 10.93 -4.70
C CYS A 160 -20.14 9.41 -4.80
N LYS A 161 -19.85 8.73 -3.69
CA LYS A 161 -19.72 7.26 -3.64
C LYS A 161 -21.07 6.59 -3.87
N GLN A 162 -22.14 7.05 -3.23
CA GLN A 162 -23.50 6.54 -3.39
C GLN A 162 -24.02 6.73 -4.82
N ARG A 163 -23.76 7.90 -5.43
CA ARG A 163 -24.12 8.19 -6.82
C ARG A 163 -23.17 7.60 -7.86
N ASN A 164 -22.10 6.92 -7.42
CA ASN A 164 -21.02 6.41 -8.27
C ASN A 164 -20.40 7.46 -9.23
N VAL A 165 -20.43 8.74 -8.86
CA VAL A 165 -19.79 9.81 -9.63
C VAL A 165 -18.38 10.09 -9.12
N ARG A 166 -17.52 10.66 -9.98
CA ARG A 166 -16.17 11.07 -9.57
C ARG A 166 -16.27 12.26 -8.62
N CYS A 167 -15.63 12.16 -7.46
CA CYS A 167 -15.57 13.28 -6.52
C CYS A 167 -14.49 14.27 -6.97
N GLU A 168 -14.82 15.55 -6.97
CA GLU A 168 -13.86 16.62 -7.24
C GLU A 168 -13.03 16.95 -6.01
N ASP A 169 -12.03 17.79 -6.22
CA ASP A 169 -11.00 18.12 -5.24
C ASP A 169 -11.40 19.25 -4.28
N ALA A 170 -12.32 20.12 -4.71
CA ALA A 170 -12.93 21.13 -3.85
C ALA A 170 -13.80 20.48 -2.75
N ARG A 171 -13.88 21.12 -1.59
CA ARG A 171 -14.76 20.74 -0.48
C ARG A 171 -15.56 21.97 -0.05
N PRO A 172 -16.90 21.95 -0.16
CA PRO A 172 -17.73 20.89 -0.74
C PRO A 172 -17.43 20.65 -2.24
N CYS A 173 -17.51 19.40 -2.72
CA CYS A 173 -17.25 19.12 -4.14
C CYS A 173 -18.43 19.60 -5.00
N GLN A 174 -18.20 20.06 -6.24
CA GLN A 174 -19.28 20.61 -7.08
C GLN A 174 -20.44 19.64 -7.23
N ASN A 175 -20.17 18.34 -7.38
CA ASN A 175 -21.23 17.33 -7.48
C ASN A 175 -22.15 17.27 -6.25
N CYS A 176 -21.65 17.57 -5.06
CA CYS A 176 -22.46 17.61 -3.84
C CYS A 176 -23.23 18.92 -3.73
N VAL A 177 -22.59 20.04 -4.10
CA VAL A 177 -23.23 21.37 -4.17
C VAL A 177 -24.40 21.34 -5.17
N ALA A 178 -24.17 20.83 -6.37
CA ALA A 178 -25.18 20.70 -7.42
C ALA A 178 -26.34 19.76 -7.04
N ALA A 179 -26.08 18.79 -6.16
CA ALA A 179 -27.11 17.88 -5.68
C ALA A 179 -27.84 18.39 -4.42
N GLY A 180 -27.46 19.54 -3.87
CA GLY A 180 -28.00 20.04 -2.60
C GLY A 180 -27.70 19.11 -1.41
N THR A 181 -26.69 18.25 -1.53
CA THR A 181 -26.31 17.29 -0.48
C THR A 181 -25.06 17.76 0.25
N GLU A 182 -25.02 17.58 1.56
CA GLU A 182 -23.83 17.88 2.35
C GLU A 182 -22.64 17.03 1.88
N CYS A 183 -21.51 17.67 1.58
CA CYS A 183 -20.31 16.99 1.12
C CYS A 183 -19.55 16.37 2.30
N VAL A 184 -20.13 15.32 2.91
CA VAL A 184 -19.51 14.63 4.05
C VAL A 184 -18.32 13.82 3.56
N ASN A 185 -17.13 14.31 3.86
CA ASN A 185 -15.88 13.59 3.69
C ASN A 185 -15.63 12.79 4.96
N LEU A 186 -16.21 11.59 5.08
CA LEU A 186 -16.01 10.74 6.26
C LEU A 186 -14.54 10.34 6.51
N VAL A 187 -13.60 10.71 5.63
CA VAL A 187 -12.17 10.56 5.93
C VAL A 187 -11.69 11.52 7.03
N ALA A 188 -12.45 12.60 7.33
CA ALA A 188 -12.18 13.48 8.47
C ALA A 188 -12.94 13.10 9.74
N ARG A 189 -13.90 12.15 9.70
CA ARG A 189 -14.40 11.54 10.95
C ARG A 189 -13.32 10.60 11.48
N LYS A 190 -12.44 11.20 12.28
CA LYS A 190 -11.85 10.59 13.47
C LYS A 190 -11.05 9.32 13.17
N THR A 191 -9.76 9.48 12.86
CA THR A 191 -8.67 8.63 13.40
C THR A 191 -8.81 7.08 13.35
N SER A 192 -9.74 6.48 12.60
CA SER A 192 -10.23 5.11 12.90
C SER A 192 -10.02 4.07 11.79
N SER A 193 -9.30 4.35 10.69
CA SER A 193 -9.01 3.26 9.72
C SER A 193 -7.75 3.35 8.88
N THR A 194 -7.08 4.50 8.78
CA THR A 194 -5.63 4.50 8.51
C THR A 194 -4.95 4.17 9.82
N GLY A 195 -5.17 2.95 10.32
CA GLY A 195 -4.87 2.56 11.70
C GLY A 195 -3.52 3.12 12.10
N THR A 196 -3.53 4.15 12.96
CA THR A 196 -2.38 4.55 13.74
C THR A 196 -1.89 3.25 14.30
N ARG A 197 -0.77 2.77 13.74
CA ARG A 197 -0.25 1.45 14.07
C ARG A 197 -0.13 1.45 15.58
N VAL A 198 -0.99 0.68 16.23
CA VAL A 198 -1.04 0.66 17.69
C VAL A 198 0.37 0.35 18.14
N ARG A 199 1.00 1.27 18.89
CA ARG A 199 2.42 1.17 19.24
C ARG A 199 2.72 -0.18 19.89
N ALA A 200 1.78 -0.70 20.67
CA ALA A 200 1.77 -2.07 21.16
C ALA A 200 0.36 -2.66 21.18
N ALA A 201 0.18 -3.82 20.53
CA ALA A 201 -0.96 -4.68 20.79
C ALA A 201 -0.88 -5.27 22.21
N CYS A 202 -2.01 -5.39 22.90
CA CYS A 202 -2.10 -6.00 24.24
C CYS A 202 -1.68 -7.48 24.21
N VAL A 203 -1.38 -8.04 25.39
CA VAL A 203 -0.89 -9.41 25.56
C VAL A 203 -1.84 -10.43 24.92
N ASN A 204 -3.14 -10.29 25.17
CA ASN A 204 -4.15 -11.20 24.67
C ASN A 204 -4.36 -11.11 23.15
N CYS A 205 -4.32 -9.91 22.55
CA CYS A 205 -4.39 -9.78 21.09
C CYS A 205 -3.16 -10.39 20.40
N ARG A 206 -1.96 -10.24 20.99
CA ARG A 206 -0.73 -10.89 20.47
C ARG A 206 -0.81 -12.40 20.58
N ARG A 207 -1.21 -12.93 21.75
CA ARG A 207 -1.36 -14.37 22.00
C ARG A 207 -2.33 -15.00 21.01
N ASN A 208 -3.46 -14.33 20.77
CA ASN A 208 -4.50 -14.76 19.85
C ASN A 208 -4.20 -14.43 18.38
N LYS A 209 -3.08 -13.76 18.08
CA LYS A 209 -2.68 -13.29 16.75
C LYS A 209 -3.77 -12.48 16.04
N VAL A 210 -4.53 -11.68 16.79
CA VAL A 210 -5.58 -10.78 16.28
C VAL A 210 -5.11 -9.32 16.33
N ARG A 211 -5.72 -8.46 15.50
CA ARG A 211 -5.45 -7.02 15.52
C ARG A 211 -5.97 -6.42 16.82
N CYS A 212 -5.17 -5.58 17.46
CA CYS A 212 -5.55 -4.80 18.63
C CYS A 212 -6.00 -3.41 18.18
N ASP A 213 -7.09 -2.90 18.75
CA ASP A 213 -7.65 -1.58 18.39
C ASP A 213 -6.92 -0.43 19.08
N GLY A 214 -6.21 -0.71 20.18
CA GLY A 214 -5.37 0.26 20.87
C GLY A 214 -6.03 0.93 22.07
N GLU A 215 -7.36 0.95 22.12
CA GLU A 215 -8.13 1.32 23.31
C GLU A 215 -7.85 0.33 24.47
N ARG A 216 -8.07 0.77 25.71
CA ARG A 216 -7.85 -0.03 26.93
C ARG A 216 -9.10 0.07 27.83
N PRO A 217 -9.85 -1.04 28.02
CA PRO A 217 -9.68 -2.33 27.36
C PRO A 217 -9.94 -2.25 25.84
N CYS A 218 -9.21 -3.02 25.02
CA CYS A 218 -9.44 -3.03 23.58
C CYS A 218 -10.75 -3.76 23.24
N SER A 219 -11.40 -3.39 22.13
CA SER A 219 -12.71 -3.97 21.74
C SER A 219 -12.68 -5.50 21.64
N GLY A 220 -11.55 -6.06 21.21
CA GLY A 220 -11.34 -7.50 21.12
C GLY A 220 -11.27 -8.20 22.47
N CYS A 221 -10.64 -7.59 23.47
CA CYS A 221 -10.59 -8.11 24.85
C CYS A 221 -11.94 -7.96 25.55
N SER A 222 -12.55 -6.77 25.44
CA SER A 222 -13.86 -6.47 26.06
C SER A 222 -14.95 -7.45 25.58
N ARG A 223 -15.06 -7.67 24.27
CA ARG A 223 -16.04 -8.63 23.71
C ARG A 223 -15.81 -10.08 24.12
N ARG A 224 -14.58 -10.44 24.53
CA ARG A 224 -14.23 -11.79 24.97
C ARG A 224 -14.26 -11.95 26.49
N GLY A 225 -14.57 -10.87 27.23
CA GLY A 225 -14.45 -10.87 28.70
C GLY A 225 -13.02 -11.13 29.18
N LEU A 226 -11.99 -10.79 28.38
CA LEU A 226 -10.60 -10.96 28.75
C LEU A 226 -10.02 -9.67 29.31
N GLU A 227 -9.17 -9.80 30.33
CA GLU A 227 -8.41 -8.67 30.86
C GLU A 227 -7.45 -8.11 29.79
N CYS A 228 -7.51 -6.80 29.55
CA CYS A 228 -6.69 -6.16 28.51
C CYS A 228 -5.37 -5.65 29.08
N GLN A 229 -4.39 -6.54 29.24
CA GLN A 229 -3.08 -6.17 29.76
C GLN A 229 -2.19 -5.54 28.68
N GLU A 230 -1.68 -4.34 28.95
CA GLU A 230 -0.67 -3.68 28.12
C GLU A 230 0.69 -4.36 28.29
N GLN A 231 1.39 -4.59 27.17
CA GLN A 231 2.73 -5.14 27.23
C GLN A 231 3.72 -4.02 27.57
N VAL A 232 4.25 -4.04 28.79
CA VAL A 232 5.43 -3.26 29.16
C VAL A 232 6.62 -3.66 28.27
N CYS A 233 7.40 -2.67 27.85
CA CYS A 233 8.58 -2.90 27.03
C CYS A 233 9.55 -3.82 27.80
N LYS A 234 9.86 -5.01 27.25
CA LYS A 234 10.77 -5.99 27.89
C LYS A 234 12.11 -5.37 28.31
N ARG A 235 12.68 -4.48 27.48
CA ARG A 235 13.93 -3.77 27.81
C ARG A 235 13.80 -2.81 28.99
N CYS A 236 12.61 -2.24 29.21
CA CYS A 236 12.38 -1.36 30.36
C CYS A 236 12.09 -2.16 31.64
N ALA A 237 11.52 -3.36 31.51
CA ALA A 237 11.27 -4.25 32.67
C ALA A 237 12.57 -4.78 33.30
N GLU A 238 13.61 -5.04 32.49
CA GLU A 238 14.90 -5.53 32.99
C GLU A 238 15.85 -4.40 33.44
N GLY A 239 15.68 -3.19 32.91
CA GLY A 239 16.61 -2.08 33.12
C GLY A 239 16.35 -1.20 34.35
N GLY A 240 15.27 -1.43 35.10
CA GLY A 240 14.93 -0.62 36.29
C GLY A 240 14.74 0.88 36.03
N VAL A 241 14.66 1.31 34.77
CA VAL A 241 14.51 2.73 34.42
C VAL A 241 13.03 3.08 34.55
N GLU A 242 12.69 3.75 35.64
CA GLU A 242 11.35 4.25 35.98
C GLU A 242 10.70 5.03 34.81
N GLU A 243 11.50 5.65 33.94
CA GLU A 243 11.04 6.46 32.81
C GLU A 243 11.36 5.80 31.45
N CYS A 244 10.51 4.87 31.02
CA CYS A 244 10.62 4.29 29.69
C CYS A 244 10.18 5.32 28.63
N THR A 245 11.14 5.92 27.90
CA THR A 245 10.91 6.93 26.84
C THR A 245 9.95 6.50 25.72
N HIS A 246 9.65 5.19 25.61
CA HIS A 246 8.63 4.66 24.71
C HIS A 246 7.19 4.98 25.17
N ARG A 247 6.97 5.27 26.46
CA ARG A 247 5.65 5.55 27.09
C ARG A 247 5.37 7.04 27.19
N ALA A 248 6.39 7.88 27.38
CA ALA A 248 6.26 9.30 27.73
C ALA A 248 5.51 10.19 26.71
N ARG A 249 5.34 9.76 25.45
CA ARG A 249 4.65 10.59 24.43
C ARG A 249 3.12 10.41 24.34
N LEU A 250 2.48 9.69 25.27
CA LEU A 250 1.02 9.45 25.22
C LEU A 250 0.23 9.99 26.41
N ASN A 251 0.87 10.34 27.54
CA ASN A 251 0.18 10.91 28.69
C ASN A 251 0.24 12.45 28.74
N ASP A 252 0.98 13.11 27.84
CA ASP A 252 0.99 14.56 27.68
C ASP A 252 -0.19 15.02 26.80
N THR A 253 -1.38 14.61 27.20
CA THR A 253 -2.64 15.16 26.71
C THR A 253 -3.54 15.26 27.93
N SER A 254 -3.07 16.03 28.92
CA SER A 254 -3.91 16.43 30.04
C SER A 254 -5.02 17.33 29.48
N PRO A 255 -6.30 16.95 29.58
CA PRO A 255 -7.40 17.85 29.27
C PRO A 255 -7.56 18.80 30.46
N GLY A 256 -6.71 19.83 30.51
CA GLY A 256 -6.71 20.87 31.53
C GLY A 256 -7.04 22.24 30.92
N ASP A 257 -8.25 22.38 30.37
CA ASP A 257 -8.92 23.68 30.24
C ASP A 257 -10.26 23.55 30.97
N GLU A 258 -10.17 23.60 32.30
CA GLU A 258 -11.30 23.99 33.15
C GLU A 258 -11.57 25.49 32.95
N PRO A 259 -12.83 25.92 32.78
CA PRO A 259 -13.17 27.33 32.67
C PRO A 259 -12.99 27.97 34.05
N ILE A 260 -11.97 28.80 34.20
CA ILE A 260 -11.79 29.63 35.40
C ILE A 260 -12.92 30.66 35.41
N ALA A 261 -14.00 30.33 36.10
CA ALA A 261 -14.86 31.31 36.71
C ALA A 261 -14.10 31.93 37.89
N SER A 262 -13.85 33.24 37.85
CA SER A 262 -14.38 34.18 38.85
C SER A 262 -13.63 35.53 38.85
N THR A 263 -14.39 36.53 39.29
CA THR A 263 -13.94 37.65 40.13
C THR A 263 -13.55 38.95 39.44
N SER A 264 -14.56 39.83 39.38
CA SER A 264 -14.46 41.28 39.38
C SER A 264 -13.35 41.80 40.31
N THR A 265 -12.41 42.55 39.75
CA THR A 265 -11.66 43.57 40.49
C THR A 265 -11.66 44.83 39.64
N ALA A 266 -12.19 45.91 40.21
CA ALA A 266 -12.29 47.24 39.63
C ALA A 266 -10.92 47.94 39.54
N VAL A 267 -10.94 49.17 38.96
CA VAL A 267 -9.93 50.26 39.02
C VAL A 267 -9.22 50.51 37.65
N PRO A 268 -8.95 51.77 37.23
CA PRO A 268 -9.86 52.82 36.74
C PRO A 268 -9.55 53.27 35.30
N GLN A 269 -10.39 54.14 34.73
CA GLN A 269 -10.20 54.78 33.42
C GLN A 269 -8.99 55.72 33.39
N PRO A 270 -8.40 55.92 32.20
CA PRO A 270 -8.13 57.27 31.74
C PRO A 270 -8.75 57.55 30.36
N SER A 271 -9.40 58.71 30.31
CA SER A 271 -9.91 59.38 29.13
C SER A 271 -8.78 59.70 28.15
N THR A 272 -9.03 59.64 26.84
CA THR A 272 -8.59 60.67 25.88
C THR A 272 -9.21 60.48 24.50
N SER A 273 -9.90 61.55 24.09
CA SER A 273 -9.94 62.17 22.76
C SER A 273 -10.42 61.40 21.52
N ALA A 274 -11.62 61.84 21.13
CA ALA A 274 -12.17 61.91 19.79
C ALA A 274 -11.19 62.44 18.71
N MET A 275 -11.31 61.88 17.50
CA MET A 275 -11.26 62.58 16.21
C MET A 275 -12.06 61.78 15.15
N PRO A 276 -12.70 62.44 14.17
CA PRO A 276 -13.52 61.82 13.15
C PRO A 276 -12.72 61.54 11.87
N ALA A 277 -13.05 60.47 11.14
CA ALA A 277 -12.54 60.22 9.79
C ALA A 277 -13.71 60.28 8.79
N GLN A 278 -13.69 61.34 7.99
CA GLN A 278 -14.46 61.47 6.76
C GLN A 278 -13.75 60.77 5.59
N HIS A 279 -14.53 60.46 4.56
CA HIS A 279 -14.17 60.41 3.14
C HIS A 279 -13.11 59.39 2.69
N ASP A 280 -13.50 58.42 1.84
CA ASP A 280 -13.45 58.69 0.40
C ASP A 280 -14.29 57.69 -0.41
N GLN A 281 -15.08 58.26 -1.32
CA GLN A 281 -15.77 57.58 -2.41
C GLN A 281 -14.74 57.28 -3.51
N PHE A 282 -14.58 56.03 -3.90
CA PHE A 282 -14.08 55.73 -5.24
C PHE A 282 -15.09 54.87 -5.99
N SER A 283 -15.72 55.54 -6.95
CA SER A 283 -16.52 54.98 -8.04
C SER A 283 -15.62 54.49 -9.16
N GLU A 284 -16.21 53.59 -9.95
CA GLU A 284 -15.93 53.25 -11.37
C GLU A 284 -14.87 52.16 -11.68
N PRO A 285 -14.92 51.51 -12.87
CA PRO A 285 -16.11 50.89 -13.47
C PRO A 285 -15.83 49.49 -14.06
N SER A 286 -16.94 48.79 -14.30
CA SER A 286 -17.13 47.66 -15.22
C SER A 286 -16.50 47.90 -16.59
N MET A 287 -15.79 46.91 -17.16
CA MET A 287 -15.82 46.48 -18.57
C MET A 287 -14.87 45.30 -18.81
N PHE A 288 -15.34 44.05 -18.68
CA PHE A 288 -14.76 42.94 -19.47
C PHE A 288 -15.87 41.97 -19.87
N ALA A 289 -16.16 41.97 -21.17
CA ALA A 289 -17.14 41.13 -21.83
C ALA A 289 -16.71 39.65 -21.85
N PRO A 290 -17.64 38.69 -21.73
CA PRO A 290 -17.37 37.29 -22.03
C PRO A 290 -17.45 37.05 -23.54
N LEU A 291 -16.33 36.62 -24.14
CA LEU A 291 -16.31 36.02 -25.46
C LEU A 291 -16.98 34.65 -25.41
N SER A 292 -18.17 34.55 -26.00
CA SER A 292 -18.89 33.32 -26.26
C SER A 292 -18.11 32.44 -27.25
N VAL A 293 -17.51 31.36 -26.74
CA VAL A 293 -16.94 30.30 -27.58
C VAL A 293 -18.06 29.30 -27.92
N PRO A 294 -18.38 29.05 -29.21
CA PRO A 294 -19.37 28.04 -29.56
C PRO A 294 -18.84 26.64 -29.23
N PHE A 295 -19.64 25.93 -28.43
CA PHE A 295 -19.48 24.54 -28.04
C PHE A 295 -19.78 23.63 -29.24
N PHE A 296 -18.75 23.04 -29.85
CA PHE A 296 -18.90 21.99 -30.84
C PHE A 296 -19.05 20.63 -30.14
N PRO A 297 -20.17 19.89 -30.32
CA PRO A 297 -20.29 18.54 -29.78
C PRO A 297 -19.45 17.55 -30.61
N PRO A 298 -18.71 16.60 -29.98
CA PRO A 298 -18.09 15.50 -30.70
C PRO A 298 -19.16 14.48 -31.12
N ALA A 299 -19.31 14.30 -32.41
CA ALA A 299 -20.08 13.21 -32.99
C ALA A 299 -19.39 11.87 -32.67
N HIS A 300 -20.01 11.06 -31.81
CA HIS A 300 -19.67 9.66 -31.65
C HIS A 300 -20.52 8.84 -32.63
N SER A 301 -19.90 8.38 -33.72
CA SER A 301 -20.42 7.31 -34.56
C SER A 301 -19.97 5.96 -33.99
N LEU A 302 -20.92 5.22 -33.43
CA LEU A 302 -20.81 3.77 -33.20
C LEU A 302 -21.20 3.04 -34.49
N PRO A 303 -20.47 2.02 -34.91
CA PRO A 303 -21.08 0.91 -35.63
C PRO A 303 -21.41 -0.23 -34.64
N SER A 304 -22.71 -0.48 -34.58
CA SER A 304 -23.35 -1.66 -34.01
C SER A 304 -22.90 -2.96 -34.70
N SER A 305 -23.16 -4.06 -33.98
CA SER A 305 -23.48 -5.38 -34.52
C SER A 305 -22.31 -6.30 -34.87
N ASN A 306 -22.10 -7.32 -34.03
CA ASN A 306 -21.98 -8.70 -34.50
C ASN A 306 -22.27 -9.66 -33.34
N THR A 307 -23.57 -9.93 -33.16
CA THR A 307 -24.08 -11.12 -32.50
C THR A 307 -23.97 -12.26 -33.51
N LEU A 308 -23.15 -13.28 -33.23
CA LEU A 308 -23.19 -14.55 -33.96
C LEU A 308 -23.61 -15.70 -33.03
N PRO A 309 -24.36 -16.67 -33.57
CA PRO A 309 -25.17 -17.60 -32.81
C PRO A 309 -24.37 -18.74 -32.16
N VAL A 310 -24.85 -19.16 -30.99
CA VAL A 310 -24.49 -20.39 -30.32
C VAL A 310 -25.04 -21.56 -31.14
N ALA A 311 -24.15 -22.29 -31.81
CA ALA A 311 -24.48 -23.56 -32.42
C ALA A 311 -24.65 -24.62 -31.32
N ALA A 312 -25.88 -25.07 -31.14
CA ALA A 312 -26.19 -26.32 -30.48
C ALA A 312 -25.61 -27.48 -31.30
N SER A 313 -24.90 -28.40 -30.66
CA SER A 313 -24.57 -29.71 -31.24
C SER A 313 -24.80 -30.76 -30.18
N SER A 314 -26.03 -31.26 -30.23
CA SER A 314 -26.46 -32.59 -29.83
C SER A 314 -25.72 -33.66 -30.62
N ALA A 315 -25.16 -34.66 -29.94
CA ALA A 315 -25.13 -36.06 -30.38
C ALA A 315 -24.47 -36.93 -29.30
N ASP A 316 -25.33 -37.53 -28.47
CA ASP A 316 -25.07 -38.76 -27.72
C ASP A 316 -25.36 -39.93 -28.66
N PRO A 317 -24.45 -40.89 -28.84
CA PRO A 317 -24.87 -42.25 -29.17
C PRO A 317 -24.42 -43.22 -28.08
N ALA A 318 -25.44 -43.84 -27.49
CA ALA A 318 -25.35 -45.07 -26.74
C ALA A 318 -24.58 -46.17 -27.48
N ARG A 319 -23.77 -46.92 -26.73
CA ARG A 319 -23.35 -48.29 -27.02
C ARG A 319 -22.93 -48.89 -25.67
N ALA A 320 -23.80 -49.68 -25.05
CA ALA A 320 -23.88 -51.15 -25.18
C ALA A 320 -22.61 -51.82 -24.66
#